data_AF-A0A9Q0QA90-F1
#
_entry.id   AF-A0A9Q0QA90-F1
#
_cell.length_a   1.000
_cell.length_b   1.000
_cell.length_c   1.000
_cell.angle_alpha   90.00
_cell.angle_beta   90.00
_cell.angle_gamma   90.00
#
_symmetry.space_group_name_H-M   'P 1'
#
loop_
_entity.id
_entity.type
_entity.pdbx_description
1 polymer ?
#
loop_
_entity_poly.entity_id
_entity_poly.type
_entity_poly.pdbx_seq_one_letter_code
_entity_poly.pdbx_strand_id
1 'polypeptide(L)'
;MLFPFAMLGMDKLGGSISKSREEIKACNMVFYFLVGNVFFLSLISGSLLDELGEYFTHPRSIPSHLASAVSAQADFFVTYILTDGLSGFSLEILQPGLLVWDAVKSRTAGRGDEENPYLYSLPYFRIIPSVSLSILIGMVYAVVAPLMLPFLVGYFYLGYVVYVNQIEDVYETAYDTCGQYWPYVHHYIFIGIILMQITMIGLFGLKSKPSASIATIPLLLLTIMFNEYCKIRFLPTFRHYSVKDAVEHDEQDRNFGEMEINCENARSAYCQPNFATTKLHGIKVYFLAAIGFFIVIS
;
A
#
# COMPACT_ATOMS: atom_id res chain seq x y z
N MET A 1 13.19 8.66 3.89
CA MET A 1 13.48 8.13 2.54
C MET A 1 14.39 6.91 2.52
N LEU A 2 15.40 6.76 3.40
CA LEU A 2 16.39 5.67 3.29
C LEU A 2 15.90 4.26 3.70
N PHE A 3 14.96 4.19 4.66
CA PHE A 3 14.51 2.91 5.26
C PHE A 3 13.83 1.94 4.28
N PRO A 4 12.90 2.38 3.40
CA PRO A 4 12.30 1.49 2.42
C PRO A 4 13.34 0.85 1.48
N PHE A 5 14.39 1.58 1.11
CA PHE A 5 15.47 1.04 0.26
C PHE A 5 16.35 0.03 1.00
N ALA A 6 16.59 0.23 2.30
CA ALA A 6 17.30 -0.74 3.13
C ALA A 6 16.53 -2.07 3.25
N MET A 7 15.21 -2.00 3.44
CA MET A 7 14.35 -3.19 3.53
C MET A 7 14.24 -3.93 2.20
N LEU A 8 14.16 -3.19 1.08
CA LEU A 8 14.23 -3.80 -0.25
C LEU A 8 15.56 -4.52 -0.47
N GLY A 9 16.68 -3.93 -0.01
CA GLY A 9 17.99 -4.59 -0.04
C GLY A 9 18.04 -5.89 0.78
N MET A 10 17.41 -5.93 1.95
CA MET A 10 17.29 -7.14 2.76
C MET A 10 16.43 -8.22 2.08
N ASP A 11 15.35 -7.83 1.41
CA ASP A 11 14.49 -8.78 0.71
C ASP A 11 15.12 -9.36 -0.56
N LYS A 12 16.00 -8.60 -1.24
CA LYS A 12 16.85 -9.13 -2.33
C LYS A 12 17.76 -10.25 -1.86
N LEU A 13 18.32 -10.12 -0.65
CA LEU A 13 19.13 -11.18 -0.04
C LEU A 13 18.30 -12.41 0.32
N GLY A 14 16.99 -12.26 0.48
CA GLY A 14 16.05 -13.35 0.78
C GLY A 14 15.77 -14.30 -0.39
N GLY A 15 16.21 -13.98 -1.61
CA GLY A 15 16.12 -14.90 -2.76
C GLY A 15 14.71 -15.12 -3.31
N SER A 16 13.92 -14.06 -3.49
CA SER A 16 12.61 -14.17 -4.14
C SER A 16 12.74 -14.44 -5.64
N ILE A 17 11.94 -15.38 -6.17
CA ILE A 17 11.98 -15.76 -7.60
C ILE A 17 11.38 -14.66 -8.50
N SER A 18 10.40 -13.89 -8.00
CA SER A 18 9.75 -12.80 -8.76
C SER A 18 9.91 -11.44 -8.06
N LYS A 19 10.04 -10.38 -8.88
CA LYS A 19 10.10 -8.99 -8.41
C LYS A 19 8.82 -8.57 -7.68
N SER A 20 7.66 -8.97 -8.18
CA SER A 20 6.37 -8.66 -7.54
C SER A 20 6.29 -9.19 -6.10
N ARG A 21 6.77 -10.42 -5.87
CA ARG A 21 6.75 -11.03 -4.54
C ARG A 21 7.77 -10.40 -3.58
N GLU A 22 8.93 -9.99 -4.11
CA GLU A 22 9.92 -9.22 -3.38
C GLU A 22 9.33 -7.88 -2.89
N GLU A 23 8.69 -7.12 -3.79
CA GLU A 23 8.11 -5.82 -3.46
C GLU A 23 6.92 -5.92 -2.49
N ILE A 24 6.07 -6.95 -2.62
CA ILE A 24 4.99 -7.23 -1.66
C ILE A 24 5.57 -7.53 -0.27
N LYS A 25 6.66 -8.30 -0.18
CA LYS A 25 7.30 -8.61 1.10
C LYS A 25 7.93 -7.36 1.72
N ALA A 26 8.60 -6.55 0.91
CA ALA A 26 9.20 -5.28 1.34
C ALA A 26 8.11 -4.31 1.83
N CYS A 27 6.99 -4.21 1.11
CA CYS A 27 5.82 -3.45 1.50
C CYS A 27 5.34 -3.83 2.91
N ASN A 28 5.21 -5.14 3.17
CA ASN A 28 4.78 -5.63 4.48
C ASN A 28 5.77 -5.31 5.61
N MET A 29 7.06 -5.46 5.35
CA MET A 29 8.11 -5.11 6.32
C MET A 29 8.10 -3.60 6.64
N VAL A 30 8.01 -2.76 5.60
CA VAL A 30 7.93 -1.30 5.74
C VAL A 30 6.69 -0.88 6.52
N PHE A 31 5.53 -1.51 6.29
CA PHE A 31 4.31 -1.21 7.04
C PHE A 31 4.48 -1.45 8.55
N TYR A 32 4.93 -2.63 8.96
CA TYR A 32 5.11 -2.91 10.39
C TYR A 32 6.18 -2.03 11.03
N PHE A 33 7.23 -1.71 10.28
CA PHE A 33 8.24 -0.77 10.74
C PHE A 33 7.69 0.65 10.93
N LEU A 34 6.90 1.16 9.99
CA LEU A 34 6.24 2.46 10.10
C LEU A 34 5.28 2.50 11.28
N VAL A 35 4.49 1.44 11.49
CA VAL A 35 3.60 1.34 12.65
C VAL A 35 4.40 1.32 13.95
N GLY A 36 5.46 0.53 14.06
CA GLY A 36 6.31 0.51 15.25
C GLY A 36 6.99 1.86 15.51
N ASN A 37 7.57 2.45 14.48
CA ASN A 37 8.43 3.62 14.61
C ASN A 37 7.65 4.94 14.61
N VAL A 38 6.79 5.17 13.62
CA VAL A 38 6.06 6.45 13.51
C VAL A 38 4.85 6.49 14.41
N PHE A 39 4.12 5.37 14.58
CA PHE A 39 2.95 5.36 15.44
C PHE A 39 3.33 5.08 16.90
N PHE A 40 3.86 3.90 17.22
CA PHE A 40 4.10 3.54 18.62
C PHE A 40 5.23 4.33 19.29
N LEU A 41 6.39 4.57 18.65
CA LEU A 41 7.43 5.38 19.31
C LEU A 41 7.00 6.83 19.51
N SER A 42 6.22 7.44 18.61
CA SER A 42 5.71 8.80 18.82
C SER A 42 4.73 8.88 20.00
N LEU A 43 3.94 7.82 20.24
CA LEU A 43 3.08 7.71 21.42
C LEU A 43 3.89 7.53 22.72
N ILE A 44 4.93 6.69 22.69
CA ILE A 44 5.85 6.48 23.83
C ILE A 44 6.71 7.72 24.09
N SER A 45 7.10 8.48 23.07
CA SER A 45 7.88 9.70 23.26
C SER A 45 7.05 10.83 23.84
N GLY A 46 5.73 10.86 23.57
CA GLY A 46 4.81 11.86 24.12
C GLY A 46 4.32 11.54 25.52
N SER A 47 4.23 10.25 25.86
CA SER A 47 3.87 9.77 27.20
C SER A 47 5.17 9.55 27.95
N LEU A 48 5.57 10.49 28.81
CA LEU A 48 6.82 10.49 29.57
C LEU A 48 7.40 9.07 29.77
N LEU A 49 8.65 8.85 29.37
CA LEU A 49 9.37 7.56 29.46
C LEU A 49 9.28 6.90 30.85
N ASP A 50 8.93 7.67 31.88
CA ASP A 50 8.65 7.24 33.24
C ASP A 50 7.48 6.22 33.33
N GLU A 51 6.51 6.23 32.42
CA GLU A 51 5.38 5.27 32.42
C GLU A 51 5.76 3.89 31.85
N LEU A 52 6.87 3.76 31.08
CA LEU A 52 7.31 2.48 30.49
C LEU A 52 7.57 1.39 31.54
N GLY A 53 7.96 1.76 32.76
CA GLY A 53 8.12 0.85 33.88
C GLY A 53 6.80 0.25 34.39
N GLU A 54 5.69 0.98 34.26
CA GLU A 54 4.36 0.52 34.69
C GLU A 54 3.65 -0.37 33.66
N TYR A 55 3.95 -0.20 32.36
CA TYR A 55 3.37 -1.03 31.29
C TYR A 55 3.69 -2.52 31.45
N PHE A 56 4.88 -2.86 31.95
CA PHE A 56 5.28 -4.25 32.16
C PHE A 56 4.72 -4.87 33.45
N THR A 57 4.34 -4.04 34.43
CA THR A 57 3.87 -4.53 35.74
C THR A 57 2.35 -4.73 35.80
N HIS A 58 1.55 -4.02 34.99
CA HIS A 58 0.08 -4.17 34.98
C HIS A 58 -0.51 -4.26 33.55
N PRO A 59 -0.59 -5.46 32.93
CA PRO A 59 -1.11 -5.60 31.56
C PRO A 59 -2.58 -5.21 31.38
N ARG A 60 -3.34 -5.09 32.49
CA ARG A 60 -4.76 -4.72 32.47
C ARG A 60 -5.00 -3.24 32.15
N SER A 61 -4.01 -2.36 32.36
CA SER A 61 -4.11 -0.92 32.10
C SER A 61 -3.56 -0.50 30.73
N ILE A 62 -3.05 -1.43 29.92
CA ILE A 62 -2.49 -1.13 28.58
C ILE A 62 -3.47 -0.31 27.71
N PRO A 63 -4.76 -0.70 27.57
CA PRO A 63 -5.68 0.07 26.73
C PRO A 63 -5.91 1.49 27.25
N SER A 64 -5.98 1.69 28.57
CA SER A 64 -6.17 3.02 29.16
C SER A 64 -4.94 3.91 29.00
N HIS A 65 -3.73 3.39 29.19
CA HIS A 65 -2.53 4.18 28.96
C HIS A 65 -2.37 4.52 27.47
N LEU A 66 -2.62 3.56 26.57
CA LEU A 66 -2.63 3.81 25.13
C LEU A 66 -3.65 4.90 24.75
N ALA A 67 -4.85 4.86 25.31
CA ALA A 67 -5.87 5.87 25.04
C ALA A 67 -5.47 7.27 25.52
N SER A 68 -4.80 7.36 26.68
CA SER A 68 -4.26 8.61 27.20
C SER A 68 -3.15 9.15 26.28
N ALA A 69 -2.19 8.31 25.92
CA ALA A 69 -1.08 8.62 25.03
C ALA A 69 -1.55 9.13 23.65
N VAL A 70 -2.51 8.42 23.05
CA VAL A 70 -3.11 8.79 21.76
C VAL A 70 -3.84 10.12 21.89
N SER A 71 -4.60 10.34 22.96
CA SER A 71 -5.30 11.61 23.16
C SER A 71 -4.34 12.79 23.32
N ALA A 72 -3.21 12.59 24.01
CA ALA A 72 -2.19 13.62 24.21
C ALA A 72 -1.45 14.00 22.92
N GLN A 73 -1.25 13.05 21.99
CA GLN A 73 -0.50 13.28 20.75
C GLN A 73 -1.36 13.63 19.52
N ALA A 74 -2.64 13.96 19.70
CA ALA A 74 -3.53 14.29 18.59
C ALA A 74 -3.00 15.41 17.69
N ASP A 75 -2.52 16.51 18.27
CA ASP A 75 -2.02 17.67 17.51
C ASP A 75 -0.77 17.34 16.68
N PHE A 76 0.10 16.48 17.20
CA PHE A 76 1.27 15.97 16.48
C PHE A 76 0.84 15.20 15.22
N PHE A 77 -0.10 14.26 15.35
CA PHE A 77 -0.53 13.45 14.21
C PHE A 77 -1.35 14.24 13.18
N VAL A 78 -2.13 15.25 13.60
CA VAL A 78 -2.78 16.19 12.68
C VAL A 78 -1.73 16.94 11.85
N THR A 79 -0.70 17.49 12.50
CA THR A 79 0.38 18.21 11.82
C THR A 79 1.19 17.28 10.92
N TYR A 80 1.41 16.03 11.35
CA TYR A 80 2.08 15.00 10.57
C TYR A 80 1.32 14.69 9.27
N ILE A 81 0.01 14.42 9.33
CA ILE A 81 -0.81 14.14 8.13
C ILE A 81 -0.83 15.35 7.19
N LEU A 82 -0.96 16.57 7.74
CA LEU A 82 -0.98 17.78 6.94
C LEU A 82 0.36 18.02 6.24
N THR A 83 1.47 17.81 6.95
CA THR A 83 2.82 17.99 6.41
C THR A 83 3.16 16.91 5.38
N ASP A 84 2.85 15.64 5.68
CA ASP A 84 3.04 14.52 4.77
C ASP A 84 2.19 14.69 3.51
N GLY A 85 0.93 15.10 3.64
CA GLY A 85 0.06 15.36 2.51
C GLY A 85 0.57 16.50 1.64
N LEU A 86 0.68 17.71 2.20
CA LEU A 86 1.05 18.88 1.42
C LEU A 86 2.47 18.76 0.85
N SER A 87 3.44 18.41 1.67
CA SER A 87 4.84 18.34 1.23
C SER A 87 5.10 17.06 0.42
N GLY A 88 4.56 15.92 0.84
CA GLY A 88 4.74 14.64 0.17
C GLY A 88 4.13 14.64 -1.23
N PHE A 89 2.87 15.07 -1.38
CA PHE A 89 2.24 15.16 -2.70
C PHE A 89 2.91 16.22 -3.59
N SER A 90 3.34 17.36 -3.04
CA SER A 90 4.08 18.36 -3.81
C SER A 90 5.42 17.81 -4.34
N LEU A 91 6.15 17.05 -3.52
CA LEU A 91 7.39 16.40 -3.94
C LEU A 91 7.16 15.28 -4.94
N GLU A 92 6.03 14.55 -4.82
CA GLU A 92 5.66 13.50 -5.76
C GLU A 92 5.28 14.08 -7.12
N ILE A 93 4.57 15.22 -7.18
CA ILE A 93 4.29 15.95 -8.44
C ILE A 93 5.60 16.43 -9.08
N LEU A 94 6.47 17.04 -8.28
CA LEU A 94 7.71 17.63 -8.78
C LEU A 94 8.70 16.58 -9.30
N GLN A 95 8.62 15.34 -8.81
CA GLN A 95 9.58 14.26 -9.07
C GLN A 95 11.04 14.75 -9.16
N PRO A 96 11.57 15.36 -8.09
CA PRO A 96 12.88 16.02 -8.15
C PRO A 96 14.01 15.04 -8.51
N GLY A 97 13.87 13.76 -8.15
CA GLY A 97 14.84 12.73 -8.50
C GLY A 97 14.95 12.50 -10.02
N LEU A 98 13.82 12.46 -10.73
CA LEU A 98 13.79 12.26 -12.18
C LEU A 98 14.34 13.50 -12.90
N LEU A 99 13.92 14.70 -12.46
CA LEU A 99 14.39 15.97 -13.03
C LEU A 99 15.89 16.19 -12.82
N VAL A 100 16.42 15.87 -11.64
CA VAL A 100 17.86 15.99 -11.37
C VAL A 100 18.65 14.97 -12.18
N TRP A 101 18.15 13.74 -12.31
CA TRP A 101 18.81 12.71 -13.13
C TRP A 101 18.87 13.11 -14.60
N ASP A 102 17.76 13.59 -15.15
CA ASP A 102 17.70 14.08 -16.53
C ASP A 102 18.62 15.28 -16.75
N ALA A 103 18.62 16.25 -15.83
CA ALA A 103 19.50 17.41 -15.89
C ALA A 103 20.99 17.02 -15.82
N VAL A 104 21.34 16.07 -14.96
CA VAL A 104 22.72 15.55 -14.85
C VAL A 104 23.10 14.81 -16.13
N LYS A 105 22.22 13.92 -16.62
CA LYS A 105 22.46 13.15 -17.84
C LYS A 105 22.65 14.05 -19.05
N SER A 106 21.79 15.05 -19.24
CA SER A 106 21.92 16.03 -20.32
C SER A 106 23.22 16.84 -20.24
N ARG A 107 23.86 16.94 -19.07
CA ARG A 107 25.12 17.67 -18.86
C ARG A 107 26.36 16.78 -19.03
N THR A 108 26.27 15.49 -18.73
CA THR A 108 27.43 14.56 -18.72
C THR A 108 27.47 13.57 -19.88
N ALA A 109 26.30 13.11 -20.37
CA ALA A 109 26.18 12.29 -21.56
C ALA A 109 25.72 13.19 -22.70
N GLY A 110 26.52 13.32 -23.76
CA GLY A 110 26.11 14.05 -24.96
C GLY A 110 24.77 13.51 -25.50
N ARG A 111 24.04 14.34 -26.26
CA ARG A 111 22.75 14.07 -26.93
C ARG A 111 22.81 12.84 -27.87
N GLY A 112 23.10 11.67 -27.34
CA GLY A 112 22.98 10.39 -28.00
C GLY A 112 21.53 9.96 -27.91
N ASP A 113 20.94 9.74 -29.07
CA ASP A 113 19.58 9.27 -29.34
C ASP A 113 19.40 7.81 -28.89
N GLU A 114 19.70 7.52 -27.63
CA GLU A 114 19.27 6.30 -26.98
C GLU A 114 18.01 6.65 -26.21
N GLU A 115 16.86 6.39 -26.84
CA GLU A 115 15.56 6.19 -26.19
C GLU A 115 15.82 5.34 -24.95
N ASN A 116 15.86 5.95 -23.76
CA ASN A 116 16.18 5.21 -22.56
C ASN A 116 14.92 4.51 -22.08
N PRO A 117 14.84 3.18 -22.11
CA PRO A 117 13.73 2.47 -21.50
C PRO A 117 14.02 2.32 -20.01
N TYR A 118 14.37 3.42 -19.32
CA TYR A 118 14.35 3.40 -17.85
C TYR A 118 12.89 3.51 -17.44
N LEU A 119 12.21 2.37 -17.46
CA LEU A 119 10.86 2.19 -16.95
C LEU A 119 10.85 2.63 -15.49
N TYR A 120 10.38 3.86 -15.22
CA TYR A 120 10.19 4.33 -13.86
C TYR A 120 8.91 3.69 -13.32
N SER A 121 9.09 2.54 -12.66
CA SER A 121 7.98 1.84 -12.03
C SER A 121 7.53 2.60 -10.79
N LEU A 122 6.21 2.70 -10.60
CA LEU A 122 5.61 3.22 -9.38
C LEU A 122 6.17 2.45 -8.16
N PRO A 123 6.71 3.13 -7.13
CA PRO A 123 7.28 2.47 -5.97
C PRO A 123 6.19 1.99 -5.00
N TYR A 124 5.51 0.89 -5.34
CA TYR A 124 4.42 0.28 -4.57
C TYR A 124 4.79 0.05 -3.10
N PHE A 125 6.00 -0.47 -2.85
CA PHE A 125 6.51 -0.78 -1.52
C PHE A 125 6.67 0.45 -0.60
N ARG A 126 6.71 1.66 -1.14
CA ARG A 126 6.78 2.92 -0.37
C ARG A 126 5.40 3.54 -0.19
N ILE A 127 4.63 3.63 -1.28
CA ILE A 127 3.35 4.33 -1.31
C ILE A 127 2.30 3.57 -0.50
N ILE A 128 2.15 2.26 -0.72
CA ILE A 128 1.10 1.45 -0.07
C ILE A 128 1.24 1.49 1.47
N PRO A 129 2.43 1.25 2.07
CA PRO A 129 2.56 1.34 3.52
C PRO A 129 2.33 2.73 4.10
N SER A 130 2.75 3.78 3.38
CA SER A 130 2.58 5.17 3.82
C SER A 130 1.10 5.55 3.87
N VAL A 131 0.36 5.27 2.80
CA VAL A 131 -1.09 5.51 2.73
C VAL A 131 -1.83 4.66 3.77
N SER A 132 -1.43 3.39 3.94
CA SER A 132 -2.02 2.49 4.95
C SER A 132 -1.76 2.96 6.38
N LEU A 133 -0.60 3.57 6.67
CA LEU A 133 -0.31 4.20 7.95
C LEU A 133 -1.25 5.40 8.20
N SER A 134 -1.45 6.25 7.18
CA SER A 134 -2.39 7.38 7.26
C SER A 134 -3.83 6.90 7.53
N ILE A 135 -4.26 5.79 6.91
CA ILE A 135 -5.55 5.13 7.23
C ILE A 135 -5.58 4.67 8.69
N LEU A 136 -4.53 3.99 9.16
CA LEU A 136 -4.46 3.50 10.54
C LEU A 136 -4.55 4.64 11.56
N ILE A 137 -3.79 5.71 11.37
CA ILE A 137 -3.85 6.92 12.21
C ILE A 137 -5.26 7.51 12.14
N GLY A 138 -5.80 7.65 10.93
CA GLY A 138 -7.17 8.06 10.64
C GLY A 138 -8.22 7.34 11.49
N MET A 139 -8.19 6.01 11.45
CA MET A 139 -9.13 5.15 12.17
C MET A 139 -9.00 5.31 13.69
N VAL A 140 -7.78 5.31 14.22
CA VAL A 140 -7.55 5.44 15.67
C VAL A 140 -8.06 6.80 16.18
N TYR A 141 -7.77 7.88 15.46
CA TYR A 141 -8.13 9.24 15.86
C TYR A 141 -9.54 9.66 15.49
N ALA A 142 -10.26 8.91 14.65
CA ALA A 142 -11.67 9.15 14.35
C ALA A 142 -12.54 9.21 15.63
N VAL A 143 -12.19 8.38 16.63
CA VAL A 143 -12.90 8.31 17.93
C VAL A 143 -12.38 9.34 18.93
N VAL A 144 -11.08 9.68 18.86
CA VAL A 144 -10.39 10.53 19.82
C VAL A 144 -10.56 12.02 19.48
N ALA A 145 -10.30 12.37 18.22
CA ALA A 145 -10.30 13.74 17.70
C ALA A 145 -10.96 13.76 16.30
N PRO A 146 -12.31 13.79 16.23
CA PRO A 146 -13.04 13.69 14.96
C PRO A 146 -12.75 14.84 13.99
N LEU A 147 -12.22 15.97 14.49
CA LEU A 147 -11.79 17.09 13.66
C LEU A 147 -10.64 16.72 12.71
N MET A 148 -9.91 15.62 12.94
CA MET A 148 -8.87 15.14 12.03
C MET A 148 -9.44 14.52 10.74
N LEU A 149 -10.64 13.95 10.78
CA LEU A 149 -11.27 13.29 9.62
C LEU A 149 -11.38 14.18 8.37
N PRO A 150 -11.85 15.44 8.42
CA PRO A 150 -11.88 16.28 7.23
C PRO A 150 -10.49 16.54 6.63
N PHE A 151 -9.45 16.68 7.47
CA PHE A 151 -8.07 16.81 6.98
C PHE A 151 -7.58 15.54 6.29
N LEU A 152 -7.95 14.37 6.84
CA LEU A 152 -7.62 13.08 6.25
C LEU A 152 -8.36 12.84 4.92
N VAL A 153 -9.63 13.23 4.82
CA VAL A 153 -10.38 13.18 3.55
C VAL A 153 -9.71 14.09 2.51
N GLY A 154 -9.30 15.29 2.91
CA GLY A 154 -8.51 16.19 2.06
C GLY A 154 -7.19 15.56 1.59
N TYR A 155 -6.49 14.87 2.49
CA TYR A 155 -5.27 14.11 2.16
C TYR A 155 -5.54 13.04 1.09
N PHE A 156 -6.57 12.21 1.25
CA PHE A 156 -6.89 11.18 0.26
C PHE A 156 -7.35 11.76 -1.07
N TYR A 157 -8.11 12.86 -1.05
CA TYR A 157 -8.54 13.54 -2.26
C TYR A 157 -7.37 14.11 -3.05
N LEU A 158 -6.44 14.81 -2.38
CA LEU A 158 -5.22 15.29 -3.00
C LEU A 158 -4.37 14.14 -3.54
N GLY A 159 -4.16 13.10 -2.74
CA GLY A 159 -3.43 11.91 -3.17
C GLY A 159 -4.05 11.25 -4.41
N TYR A 160 -5.38 11.14 -4.47
CA TYR A 160 -6.08 10.60 -5.62
C TYR A 160 -5.78 11.41 -6.90
N VAL A 161 -5.94 12.74 -6.85
CA VAL A 161 -5.68 13.60 -8.01
C VAL A 161 -4.21 13.51 -8.46
N VAL A 162 -3.27 13.54 -7.51
CA VAL A 162 -1.83 13.46 -7.82
C VAL A 162 -1.47 12.12 -8.44
N TYR A 163 -1.87 11.01 -7.81
CA TYR A 163 -1.47 9.69 -8.29
C TYR A 163 -2.15 9.32 -9.61
N VAL A 164 -3.39 9.74 -9.86
CA VAL A 164 -4.02 9.55 -11.18
C VAL A 164 -3.23 10.25 -12.26
N ASN A 165 -2.89 11.53 -12.07
CA ASN A 165 -2.08 12.28 -13.03
C ASN A 165 -0.72 11.61 -13.27
N GLN A 166 -0.06 11.14 -12.20
CA GLN A 166 1.27 10.56 -12.32
C GLN A 166 1.25 9.17 -12.98
N ILE A 167 0.20 8.37 -12.76
CA ILE A 167 0.03 7.05 -13.40
C ILE A 167 -0.23 7.22 -14.90
N GLU A 168 -0.93 8.28 -15.31
CA GLU A 168 -1.21 8.54 -16.73
C GLU A 168 0.01 9.13 -17.47
N ASP A 169 0.70 10.10 -16.85
CA ASP A 169 1.73 10.88 -17.56
C ASP A 169 3.17 10.38 -17.37
N VAL A 170 3.47 9.69 -16.26
CA VAL A 170 4.87 9.47 -15.84
C VAL A 170 5.24 8.02 -15.58
N TYR A 171 4.39 7.27 -14.88
CA TYR A 171 4.73 5.90 -14.49
C TYR A 171 4.40 4.91 -15.59
N GLU A 172 5.38 4.07 -15.94
CA GLU A 172 5.15 2.93 -16.82
C GLU A 172 5.02 1.65 -15.98
N THR A 173 4.00 0.83 -16.29
CA THR A 173 3.72 -0.39 -15.54
C THR A 173 4.73 -1.47 -15.91
N ALA A 174 5.78 -1.60 -15.10
CA ALA A 174 6.85 -2.59 -15.34
C ALA A 174 6.41 -4.04 -15.13
N TYR A 175 5.39 -4.27 -14.30
CA TYR A 175 4.82 -5.58 -14.05
C TYR A 175 3.36 -5.44 -13.57
N ASP A 176 2.51 -6.38 -13.95
CA ASP A 176 1.14 -6.47 -13.44
C ASP A 176 1.07 -7.49 -12.30
N THR A 177 0.33 -7.14 -11.24
CA THR A 177 0.09 -8.02 -10.08
C THR A 177 -1.34 -8.50 -9.97
N CYS A 178 -2.22 -8.08 -10.88
CA CYS A 178 -3.65 -8.45 -10.91
C CYS A 178 -4.34 -8.28 -9.54
N GLY A 179 -3.98 -7.23 -8.78
CA GLY A 179 -4.58 -6.93 -7.48
C GLY A 179 -4.06 -7.75 -6.29
N GLN A 180 -2.95 -8.47 -6.41
CA GLN A 180 -2.37 -9.27 -5.30
C GLN A 180 -2.00 -8.45 -4.04
N TYR A 181 -1.87 -7.13 -4.15
CA TYR A 181 -1.67 -6.24 -2.99
C TYR A 181 -2.94 -6.08 -2.13
N TRP A 182 -4.13 -6.32 -2.67
CA TRP A 182 -5.40 -6.04 -1.98
C TRP A 182 -5.59 -6.80 -0.66
N PRO A 183 -5.30 -8.12 -0.56
CA PRO A 183 -5.38 -8.84 0.71
C PRO A 183 -4.47 -8.26 1.80
N TYR A 184 -3.32 -7.69 1.42
CA TYR A 184 -2.41 -7.04 2.36
C TYR A 184 -2.95 -5.70 2.83
N VAL A 185 -3.46 -4.87 1.92
CA VAL A 185 -4.12 -3.60 2.26
C VAL A 185 -5.32 -3.83 3.18
N HIS A 186 -6.17 -4.82 2.87
CA HIS A 186 -7.28 -5.21 3.74
C HIS A 186 -6.80 -5.60 5.15
N HIS A 187 -5.69 -6.34 5.25
CA HIS A 187 -5.09 -6.69 6.54
C HIS A 187 -4.58 -5.46 7.30
N TYR A 188 -4.00 -4.46 6.63
CA TYR A 188 -3.56 -3.21 7.26
C TYR A 188 -4.73 -2.39 7.80
N ILE A 189 -5.82 -2.28 7.03
CA ILE A 189 -7.05 -1.62 7.46
C ILE A 189 -7.64 -2.36 8.67
N PHE A 190 -7.64 -3.68 8.64
CA PHE A 190 -8.09 -4.51 9.76
C PHE A 190 -7.29 -4.26 11.04
N ILE A 191 -5.95 -4.17 10.95
CA ILE A 191 -5.09 -3.78 12.09
C ILE A 191 -5.51 -2.40 12.62
N GLY A 192 -5.75 -1.43 11.74
CA GLY A 192 -6.20 -0.09 12.14
C GLY A 192 -7.54 -0.11 12.89
N ILE A 193 -8.50 -0.91 12.44
CA ILE A 193 -9.80 -1.08 13.12
C ILE A 193 -9.62 -1.71 14.51
N ILE A 194 -8.79 -2.75 14.62
CA ILE A 194 -8.51 -3.39 15.91
C ILE A 194 -7.86 -2.40 16.87
N LEU A 195 -6.88 -1.63 16.42
CA LEU A 195 -6.25 -0.58 17.24
C LEU A 195 -7.27 0.48 17.67
N MET A 196 -8.12 0.96 16.77
CA MET A 196 -9.20 1.88 17.09
C MET A 196 -10.11 1.33 18.19
N GLN A 197 -10.52 0.06 18.10
CA GLN A 197 -11.37 -0.59 19.10
C GLN A 197 -10.67 -0.74 20.46
N ILE A 198 -9.38 -1.09 20.48
CA ILE A 198 -8.57 -1.15 21.71
C ILE A 198 -8.47 0.24 22.36
N THR A 199 -8.15 1.27 21.58
CA THR A 199 -8.10 2.66 22.05
C THR A 199 -9.46 3.13 22.56
N MET A 200 -10.55 2.74 21.90
CA MET A 200 -11.92 3.06 22.33
C MET A 200 -12.29 2.41 23.67
N ILE A 201 -11.92 1.14 23.88
CA ILE A 201 -12.07 0.45 25.17
C ILE A 201 -11.33 1.21 26.28
N GLY A 202 -10.08 1.63 26.00
CA GLY A 202 -9.27 2.42 26.92
C GLY A 202 -9.88 3.77 27.26
N LEU A 203 -10.36 4.50 26.25
CA LEU A 203 -10.93 5.84 26.42
C LEU A 203 -12.23 5.83 27.23
N PHE A 204 -13.11 4.83 27.02
CA PHE A 204 -14.31 4.67 27.85
C PHE A 204 -14.00 4.17 29.26
N GLY A 205 -12.93 3.38 29.42
CA GLY A 205 -12.40 2.99 30.72
C GLY A 205 -11.96 4.21 31.54
N LEU A 206 -11.20 5.12 30.93
CA LEU A 206 -10.76 6.37 31.57
C LEU A 206 -11.94 7.27 31.96
N LYS A 207 -12.96 7.38 31.10
CA LYS A 207 -14.17 8.19 31.37
C LYS A 207 -15.13 7.57 32.38
N SER A 208 -14.76 6.47 33.07
CA SER A 208 -15.58 5.77 34.06
C SER A 208 -16.98 5.40 33.57
N LYS A 209 -17.10 5.03 32.28
CA LYS A 209 -18.36 4.55 31.66
C LYS A 209 -18.24 3.05 31.32
N PRO A 210 -18.32 2.15 32.31
CA PRO A 210 -18.06 0.72 32.11
C PRO A 210 -19.03 0.05 31.13
N SER A 211 -20.29 0.52 31.07
CA SER A 211 -21.29 -0.02 30.14
C SER A 211 -20.88 0.13 28.67
N ALA A 212 -20.29 1.27 28.28
CA ALA A 212 -19.83 1.49 26.91
C ALA A 212 -18.58 0.67 26.54
N SER A 213 -17.67 0.48 27.51
CA SER A 213 -16.47 -0.35 27.33
C SER A 213 -16.85 -1.82 27.10
N ILE A 214 -17.80 -2.35 27.88
CA ILE A 214 -18.30 -3.72 27.73
C ILE A 214 -19.02 -3.90 26.38
N ALA A 215 -19.80 -2.91 25.92
CA ALA A 215 -20.46 -2.95 24.62
C ALA A 215 -19.49 -2.99 23.42
N THR A 216 -18.22 -2.59 23.62
CA THR A 216 -17.18 -2.62 22.57
C THR A 216 -16.59 -4.02 22.37
N ILE A 217 -16.66 -4.90 23.37
CA ILE A 217 -16.07 -6.25 23.31
C ILE A 217 -16.76 -7.14 22.24
N PRO A 218 -18.10 -7.21 22.15
CA PRO A 218 -18.77 -7.93 21.06
C PRO A 218 -18.41 -7.40 19.68
N LEU A 219 -18.17 -6.09 19.55
CA LEU A 219 -17.81 -5.46 18.29
C LEU A 219 -16.42 -5.93 17.80
N LEU A 220 -15.47 -6.10 18.73
CA LEU A 220 -14.15 -6.65 18.43
C LEU A 220 -14.23 -8.11 17.98
N LEU A 221 -15.04 -8.92 18.66
CA LEU A 221 -15.27 -10.31 18.25
C LEU A 221 -15.90 -10.40 16.85
N LEU A 222 -16.94 -9.59 16.58
CA LEU A 222 -17.59 -9.55 15.27
C LEU A 222 -16.60 -9.13 14.17
N THR A 223 -15.73 -8.17 14.45
CA THR A 223 -14.69 -7.72 13.52
C THR A 223 -13.72 -8.84 13.17
N ILE A 224 -13.24 -9.59 14.17
CA ILE A 224 -12.36 -10.75 13.95
C ILE A 224 -13.08 -11.84 13.15
N MET A 225 -14.33 -12.17 13.50
CA MET A 225 -15.13 -13.15 12.76
C MET A 225 -15.35 -12.73 11.31
N PHE A 226 -15.61 -11.46 11.06
CA PHE A 226 -15.77 -10.92 9.71
C PHE A 226 -14.48 -11.06 8.88
N ASN A 227 -13.31 -10.78 9.47
CA ASN A 227 -12.03 -10.95 8.78
C ASN A 227 -11.77 -12.42 8.42
N GLU A 228 -12.02 -13.35 9.34
CA GLU A 228 -11.87 -14.78 9.04
C GLU A 228 -12.85 -15.25 7.96
N TYR A 229 -14.10 -14.76 7.99
CA TYR A 229 -15.06 -15.01 6.92
C TYR A 229 -14.55 -14.48 5.56
N CYS A 230 -14.04 -13.25 5.53
CA CYS A 230 -13.49 -12.66 4.31
C CYS A 230 -12.27 -13.44 3.78
N LYS A 231 -11.38 -13.89 4.66
CA LYS A 231 -10.23 -14.73 4.28
C LYS A 231 -10.67 -16.05 3.67
N ILE A 232 -11.61 -16.75 4.30
CA ILE A 232 -12.11 -18.04 3.81
C ILE A 232 -12.81 -17.87 2.46
N ARG A 233 -13.60 -16.80 2.30
CA ARG A 233 -14.44 -16.58 1.12
C ARG A 233 -13.69 -15.98 -0.08
N PHE A 234 -12.86 -14.96 0.14
CA PHE A 234 -12.31 -14.13 -0.94
C PHE A 234 -10.82 -14.34 -1.21
N LEU A 235 -10.03 -14.75 -0.21
CA LEU A 235 -8.59 -14.98 -0.40
C LEU A 235 -8.26 -16.04 -1.48
N PRO A 236 -9.04 -17.13 -1.66
CA PRO A 236 -8.79 -18.09 -2.71
C PRO A 236 -8.80 -17.48 -4.11
N THR A 237 -9.67 -16.50 -4.36
CA THR A 237 -9.80 -15.79 -5.65
C THR A 237 -8.54 -14.99 -6.00
N PHE A 238 -7.84 -14.42 -5.02
CA PHE A 238 -6.60 -13.68 -5.27
C PHE A 238 -5.38 -14.59 -5.48
N ARG A 239 -5.47 -15.86 -5.10
CA ARG A 239 -4.37 -16.84 -5.21
C ARG A 239 -4.50 -17.75 -6.42
N HIS A 240 -5.73 -18.08 -6.80
CA HIS A 240 -6.01 -19.04 -7.86
C HIS A 240 -6.88 -18.38 -8.91
N TYR A 241 -6.45 -18.52 -10.15
CA TYR A 241 -7.27 -18.16 -11.30
C TYR A 241 -8.35 -19.21 -11.52
N SER A 242 -9.55 -18.78 -11.92
CA SER A 242 -10.67 -19.71 -12.08
C SER A 242 -10.52 -20.50 -13.39
N VAL A 243 -10.72 -21.81 -13.32
CA VAL A 243 -10.63 -22.68 -14.52
C VAL A 243 -11.72 -22.31 -15.54
N LYS A 244 -12.87 -21.84 -15.06
CA LYS A 244 -13.96 -21.40 -15.94
C LYS A 244 -13.55 -20.20 -16.77
N ASP A 245 -12.99 -19.17 -16.14
CA ASP A 245 -12.54 -17.97 -16.86
C ASP A 245 -11.40 -18.34 -17.82
N ALA A 246 -10.51 -19.26 -17.43
CA ALA A 246 -9.45 -19.75 -18.31
C ALA A 246 -10.01 -20.39 -19.60
N VAL A 247 -11.02 -21.24 -19.48
CA VAL A 247 -11.69 -21.86 -20.65
C VAL A 247 -12.36 -20.80 -21.51
N GLU A 248 -13.01 -19.80 -20.90
CA GLU A 248 -13.67 -18.72 -21.64
C GLU A 248 -12.67 -17.86 -22.42
N HIS A 249 -11.51 -17.55 -21.84
CA HIS A 249 -10.43 -16.86 -22.55
C HIS A 249 -9.82 -17.72 -23.65
N ASP A 250 -9.60 -19.02 -23.44
CA ASP A 250 -9.12 -19.93 -24.48
C ASP A 250 -10.09 -20.00 -25.68
N GLU A 251 -11.40 -19.98 -25.42
CA GLU A 251 -12.43 -19.93 -26.46
C GLU A 251 -12.41 -18.59 -27.22
N GLN A 252 -12.20 -17.48 -26.53
CA GLN A 252 -12.04 -16.15 -27.15
C GLN A 252 -10.81 -16.10 -28.05
N ASP A 253 -9.65 -16.53 -27.56
CA ASP A 253 -8.39 -16.57 -28.34
C ASP A 253 -8.56 -17.43 -29.60
N ARG A 254 -9.31 -18.52 -29.51
CA ARG A 254 -9.64 -19.37 -30.67
C ARG A 254 -10.55 -18.66 -31.67
N ASN A 255 -11.56 -17.92 -31.19
CA ASN A 255 -12.48 -17.17 -32.05
C ASN A 255 -11.79 -16.00 -32.76
N PHE A 256 -10.83 -15.36 -32.11
CA PHE A 256 -10.01 -14.29 -32.70
C PHE A 256 -8.84 -14.83 -33.55
N GLY A 257 -8.57 -16.13 -33.52
CA GLY A 257 -7.47 -16.76 -34.27
C GLY A 257 -6.08 -16.46 -33.71
N GLU A 258 -5.98 -16.01 -32.46
CA GLU A 258 -4.73 -15.60 -31.81
C GLU A 258 -4.02 -16.76 -31.08
N MET A 259 -4.72 -17.89 -30.89
CA MET A 259 -4.23 -19.04 -30.12
C MET A 259 -2.86 -19.56 -30.60
N GLU A 260 -2.67 -19.72 -31.91
CA GLU A 260 -1.42 -20.24 -32.48
C GLU A 260 -0.24 -19.26 -32.28
N ILE A 261 -0.51 -17.96 -32.45
CA ILE A 261 0.46 -16.88 -32.24
C ILE A 261 0.88 -16.81 -30.76
N ASN A 262 -0.08 -16.92 -29.84
CA ASN A 262 0.16 -16.92 -28.40
C ASN A 262 1.02 -18.13 -27.98
N CYS A 263 0.76 -19.33 -28.54
CA CYS A 263 1.57 -20.51 -28.31
C CYS A 263 3.01 -20.37 -28.83
N GLU A 264 3.21 -19.79 -30.02
CA GLU A 264 4.56 -19.53 -30.55
C GLU A 264 5.33 -18.53 -29.67
N ASN A 265 4.68 -17.43 -29.28
CA ASN A 265 5.27 -16.42 -28.41
C ASN A 265 5.68 -17.01 -27.05
N ALA A 266 4.85 -17.88 -26.47
CA ALA A 266 5.13 -18.53 -25.19
C ALA A 266 6.41 -19.38 -25.21
N ARG A 267 6.76 -19.96 -26.36
CA ARG A 267 7.96 -20.80 -26.51
C ARG A 267 9.26 -19.99 -26.35
N SER A 268 9.27 -18.73 -26.77
CA SER A 268 10.43 -17.83 -26.66
C SER A 268 10.37 -16.87 -25.48
N ALA A 269 9.22 -16.75 -24.79
CA ALA A 269 8.98 -15.72 -23.78
C ALA A 269 9.92 -15.80 -22.56
N TYR A 270 10.29 -17.01 -22.13
CA TYR A 270 11.10 -17.23 -20.91
C TYR A 270 12.55 -17.62 -21.20
N CYS A 271 13.06 -17.34 -22.40
CA CYS A 271 14.48 -17.49 -22.69
C CYS A 271 15.30 -16.55 -21.81
N GLN A 272 16.46 -17.01 -21.33
CA GLN A 272 17.37 -16.14 -20.60
C GLN A 272 17.78 -14.95 -21.52
N PRO A 273 17.95 -13.73 -20.98
CA PRO A 273 18.25 -12.55 -21.77
C PRO A 273 19.45 -12.71 -22.72
N ASN A 274 20.42 -13.54 -22.33
CA ASN A 274 21.62 -13.83 -23.11
C ASN A 274 21.38 -14.72 -24.34
N PHE A 275 20.23 -15.39 -24.42
CA PHE A 275 19.87 -16.35 -25.48
C PHE A 275 18.63 -15.91 -26.29
N ALA A 276 18.04 -14.75 -25.99
CA ALA A 276 16.87 -14.26 -26.71
C ALA A 276 17.28 -13.73 -28.09
N THR A 277 16.75 -14.34 -29.16
CA THR A 277 16.82 -13.79 -30.52
C THR A 277 15.84 -12.62 -30.63
N THR A 278 16.34 -11.44 -30.94
CA THR A 278 15.59 -10.18 -31.00
C THR A 278 14.47 -10.24 -32.04
N LYS A 279 13.25 -10.56 -31.63
CA LYS A 279 12.01 -10.26 -32.36
C LYS A 279 11.07 -9.46 -31.44
N LEU A 280 11.36 -8.17 -31.31
CA LEU A 280 10.44 -7.19 -30.76
C LEU A 280 9.46 -6.76 -31.86
N HIS A 281 8.34 -7.47 -31.98
CA HIS A 281 7.15 -6.98 -32.67
C HIS A 281 5.92 -7.59 -32.00
N GLY A 282 5.08 -6.74 -31.39
CA GLY A 282 3.72 -7.13 -31.02
C GLY A 282 3.36 -7.12 -29.53
N ILE A 283 3.76 -6.12 -28.75
CA ILE A 283 3.10 -5.81 -27.45
C ILE A 283 2.57 -4.37 -27.50
N LYS A 284 1.76 -4.06 -28.52
CA LYS A 284 1.01 -2.80 -28.61
C LYS A 284 -0.49 -2.99 -28.83
N VAL A 285 -0.99 -4.24 -28.94
CA VAL A 285 -2.38 -4.51 -29.34
C VAL A 285 -3.36 -4.61 -28.17
N TYR A 286 -2.90 -4.93 -26.94
CA TYR A 286 -3.82 -5.10 -25.80
C TYR A 286 -4.24 -3.80 -25.10
N PHE A 287 -3.62 -2.65 -25.42
CA PHE A 287 -3.95 -1.37 -24.77
C PHE A 287 -5.21 -0.69 -25.36
N LEU A 288 -5.57 -0.97 -26.61
CA LEU A 288 -6.76 -0.37 -27.22
C LEU A 288 -8.07 -1.11 -26.91
N ALA A 289 -8.02 -2.37 -26.46
CA ALA A 289 -9.23 -3.10 -26.06
C ALA A 289 -9.73 -2.69 -24.65
N ALA A 290 -8.83 -2.28 -23.75
CA ALA A 290 -9.20 -1.86 -22.39
C ALA A 290 -9.84 -0.46 -22.34
N ILE A 291 -9.49 0.43 -23.27
CA ILE A 291 -10.08 1.79 -23.36
C ILE A 291 -11.52 1.73 -23.90
N GLY A 292 -11.87 0.70 -24.68
CA GLY A 292 -13.22 0.51 -25.21
C GLY A 292 -14.28 0.10 -24.18
N PHE A 293 -13.87 -0.40 -23.01
CA PHE A 293 -14.81 -0.86 -21.97
C PHE A 293 -15.22 0.22 -20.96
N PHE A 294 -14.51 1.36 -20.92
CA PHE A 294 -14.80 2.46 -19.99
C PHE A 294 -15.75 3.55 -20.55
N ILE A 295 -16.16 3.46 -21.82
CA ILE A 295 -17.09 4.43 -22.45
C ILE A 295 -18.55 3.93 -22.50
N VAL A 296 -18.84 2.71 -22.03
CA VAL A 296 -20.22 2.15 -22.01
C VAL A 296 -20.87 2.18 -20.61
N ILE A 297 -20.20 2.73 -19.60
CA ILE A 297 -20.82 3.04 -18.30
C ILE A 297 -20.54 4.50 -17.92
N SER A 298 -21.14 5.42 -18.66
CA SER A 298 -21.59 6.75 -18.24
C SER A 298 -22.64 7.26 -19.22
#